data_AF-A0A7S3XCU1-F1
#
_entry.id   AF-A0A7S3XCU1-F1
#
_cell.length_a   1.000
_cell.length_b   1.000
_cell.length_c   1.000
_cell.angle_alpha   90.00
_cell.angle_beta   90.00
_cell.angle_gamma   90.00
#
_symmetry.space_group_name_H-M   'P 1'
#
loop_
_entity.id
_entity.type
_entity.pdbx_description
1 polymer ?
#
loop_
_entity_poly.entity_id
_entity_poly.type
_entity_poly.pdbx_seq_one_letter_code
_entity_poly.pdbx_strand_id
1 'polypeptide(L)'
;IPHLLELMGFRSSAYLSHMRTLKTLEQIGAAASCRVGREDILYQFDVLREYVPVVLPLMLANVLCPSVLPEEVATAREHVLEVQQNIGENTESLLCELLHITAYRGNTL
;
A
#
# COMPACT_ATOMS: atom_id res chain seq x y z
N ILE A 1 -7.48 -4.13 -7.97
CA ILE A 1 -7.58 -4.45 -6.53
C ILE A 1 -6.22 -4.37 -5.83
N PRO A 2 -5.15 -5.08 -6.24
CA PRO A 2 -3.87 -5.07 -5.50
C PRO A 2 -3.29 -3.66 -5.34
N HIS A 3 -3.27 -2.88 -6.41
CA HIS A 3 -2.77 -1.50 -6.36
C HIS A 3 -3.64 -0.54 -5.52
N LEU A 4 -4.95 -0.80 -5.43
CA LEU A 4 -5.83 -0.04 -4.53
C LEU A 4 -5.52 -0.38 -3.06
N LEU A 5 -5.27 -1.67 -2.76
CA LEU A 5 -4.90 -2.12 -1.43
C LEU A 5 -3.56 -1.53 -0.99
N GLU A 6 -2.60 -1.43 -1.90
CA GLU A 6 -1.30 -0.78 -1.68
C GLU A 6 -1.47 0.67 -1.18
N LEU A 7 -2.29 1.46 -1.88
CA LEU A 7 -2.60 2.85 -1.52
C LEU A 7 -3.41 2.99 -0.23
N MET A 8 -4.18 1.96 0.13
CA MET A 8 -4.98 1.92 1.36
C MET A 8 -4.19 1.39 2.56
N GLY A 9 -2.99 0.83 2.37
CA GLY A 9 -2.26 0.11 3.41
C GLY A 9 -1.90 0.91 4.67
N PHE A 10 -1.71 2.22 4.56
CA PHE A 10 -1.40 3.13 5.69
C PHE A 10 -2.40 4.29 5.83
N ARG A 11 -3.65 4.04 5.43
CA ARG A 11 -4.76 4.98 5.61
C ARG A 11 -5.32 4.90 7.03
N SER A 12 -6.54 5.38 7.23
CA SER A 12 -7.12 5.40 8.57
C SER A 12 -7.35 3.98 9.09
N SER A 13 -7.06 3.79 10.38
CA SER A 13 -7.34 2.58 11.15
C SER A 13 -8.43 2.87 12.18
N ALA A 14 -9.03 1.83 12.76
CA ALA A 14 -10.03 1.98 13.81
C ALA A 14 -9.56 2.82 15.01
N TYR A 15 -8.24 2.87 15.27
CA TYR A 15 -7.65 3.54 16.42
C TYR A 15 -6.87 4.82 16.08
N LEU A 16 -6.49 5.01 14.81
CA LEU A 16 -5.63 6.09 14.35
C LEU A 16 -6.13 6.65 13.03
N SER A 17 -6.30 7.97 12.97
CA SER A 17 -6.56 8.65 11.69
C SER A 17 -5.29 8.71 10.85
N HIS A 18 -5.45 8.74 9.53
CA HIS A 18 -4.33 8.84 8.58
C HIS A 18 -3.36 9.98 8.92
N MET A 19 -3.88 11.18 9.22
CA MET A 19 -3.09 12.35 9.62
C MET A 19 -2.27 12.13 10.91
N ARG A 20 -2.85 11.40 11.87
CA ARG A 20 -2.15 11.10 13.14
C ARG A 20 -1.02 10.11 12.91
N THR A 21 -1.28 9.08 12.10
CA THR A 21 -0.26 8.12 11.67
C THR A 21 0.93 8.82 11.02
N LEU A 22 0.69 9.70 10.04
CA LEU A 22 1.75 10.45 9.36
C LEU A 22 2.56 11.32 10.34
N LYS A 23 1.89 12.09 11.20
CA LYS A 23 2.58 12.93 12.20
C LYS A 23 3.45 12.12 13.14
N THR A 24 2.97 10.96 13.59
CA THR A 24 3.76 10.07 14.46
C THR A 24 4.99 9.54 13.73
N LEU A 25 4.88 9.19 12.45
CA LEU A 25 6.02 8.73 11.65
C LEU A 25 7.04 9.84 11.42
N GLU A 26 6.60 11.05 11.09
CA GLU A 26 7.48 12.22 10.93
C GLU A 26 8.20 12.59 12.23
N GLN A 27 7.52 12.56 13.37
CA GLN A 27 8.11 12.85 14.68
C GLN A 27 9.22 11.87 15.07
N ILE A 28 9.05 10.60 14.70
CA ILE A 28 10.02 9.54 14.98
C ILE A 28 11.12 9.49 13.91
N GLY A 29 10.91 10.13 12.76
CA GLY A 29 11.78 10.01 11.59
C GLY A 29 11.68 8.62 10.94
N ALA A 30 10.52 7.97 11.04
CA ALA A 30 10.27 6.65 10.48
C ALA A 30 9.62 6.77 9.10
N ALA A 31 9.97 5.86 8.18
CA ALA A 31 9.32 5.72 6.88
C ALA A 31 8.47 4.44 6.85
N ALA A 32 7.29 4.53 6.23
CA ALA A 32 6.38 3.40 6.06
C ALA A 32 6.13 3.18 4.57
N SER A 33 6.17 1.93 4.11
CA SER A 33 5.83 1.58 2.73
C SER A 33 5.05 0.27 2.68
N CYS A 34 4.01 0.24 1.84
CA CYS A 34 3.20 -0.93 1.58
C CYS A 34 3.43 -1.30 0.13
N ARG A 35 3.68 -2.58 -0.15
CA ARG A 35 3.83 -3.08 -1.50
C ARG A 35 3.00 -4.34 -1.65
N VAL A 36 2.17 -4.40 -2.69
CA VAL A 36 1.30 -5.55 -2.95
C VAL A 36 1.78 -6.23 -4.23
N GLY A 37 2.33 -7.43 -4.08
CA GLY A 37 2.66 -8.32 -5.17
C GLY A 37 1.45 -9.13 -5.64
N ARG A 38 1.71 -10.14 -6.47
CA ARG A 38 0.68 -11.10 -6.90
C ARG A 38 0.40 -12.16 -5.84
N GLU A 39 1.42 -12.51 -5.05
CA GLU A 39 1.40 -13.63 -4.09
C GLU A 39 1.65 -13.17 -2.65
N ASP A 40 2.21 -11.98 -2.47
CA ASP A 40 2.63 -11.43 -1.19
C ASP A 40 2.21 -9.98 -1.00
N ILE A 41 2.09 -9.58 0.26
CA ILE A 41 1.86 -8.20 0.67
C ILE A 41 2.93 -7.85 1.70
N LEU A 42 3.73 -6.84 1.38
CA LEU A 42 4.81 -6.36 2.22
C LEU A 42 4.41 -5.05 2.89
N TYR A 43 4.33 -5.07 4.21
CA TYR A 43 4.26 -3.86 5.03
C TYR A 43 5.64 -3.65 5.66
N GLN A 44 6.32 -2.57 5.28
CA GLN A 44 7.67 -2.26 5.72
C GLN A 44 7.70 -0.95 6.51
N PHE A 45 8.47 -0.94 7.60
CA PHE A 45 8.81 0.24 8.37
C PHE A 45 10.31 0.36 8.55
N ASP A 46 10.85 1.51 8.19
CA ASP A 46 12.24 1.86 8.42
C ASP A 46 12.28 2.84 9.60
N VAL A 47 12.87 2.41 10.72
CA VAL A 47 12.90 3.18 11.98
C VAL A 47 14.16 2.88 12.78
N LEU A 48 14.59 3.83 13.63
CA LEU A 48 15.64 3.58 14.61
C LEU A 48 15.21 2.52 15.63
N ARG A 49 16.16 1.70 16.07
CA ARG A 49 15.93 0.55 16.96
C ARG A 49 15.20 0.91 18.26
N GLU A 50 15.39 2.12 18.76
CA GLU A 50 14.77 2.62 20.00
C GLU A 50 13.25 2.80 19.88
N TYR A 51 12.74 3.07 18.68
CA TYR A 51 11.32 3.34 18.44
C TYR A 51 10.54 2.15 17.86
N VAL A 52 11.19 1.00 17.67
CA VAL A 52 10.54 -0.27 17.31
C VAL A 52 9.31 -0.59 18.19
N PRO A 53 9.35 -0.48 19.53
CA PRO A 53 8.17 -0.77 20.36
C PRO A 53 6.99 0.19 20.13
N VAL A 54 7.22 1.37 19.55
CA VAL A 54 6.19 2.36 19.25
C VAL A 54 5.59 2.13 17.86
N VAL A 55 6.44 1.78 16.88
CA VAL A 55 6.01 1.56 15.49
C VAL A 55 5.29 0.23 15.32
N LEU A 56 5.67 -0.81 16.07
CA LEU A 56 5.07 -2.14 15.93
C LEU A 56 3.54 -2.14 16.20
N PRO A 57 3.01 -1.53 17.28
CA PRO A 57 1.56 -1.39 17.47
C PRO A 57 0.88 -0.58 16.36
N LEU A 58 1.54 0.46 15.85
CA LEU A 58 1.01 1.28 14.75
C LEU A 58 0.90 0.46 13.47
N MET A 59 1.91 -0.35 13.14
CA MET A 59 1.87 -1.30 12.03
C MET A 59 0.71 -2.28 12.19
N LEU A 60 0.58 -2.90 13.37
CA LEU A 60 -0.47 -3.87 13.66
C LEU A 60 -1.87 -3.26 13.53
N ALA A 61 -2.06 -2.02 13.99
CA ALA A 61 -3.35 -1.33 13.87
C ALA A 61 -3.76 -1.14 12.39
N ASN A 62 -2.81 -0.82 11.52
CA ASN A 62 -3.07 -0.64 10.08
C ASN A 62 -3.37 -1.97 9.37
N VAL A 63 -2.71 -3.06 9.76
CA VAL A 63 -2.92 -4.39 9.14
C VAL A 63 -4.18 -5.08 9.68
N LEU A 64 -4.39 -5.09 10.99
CA LEU A 64 -5.46 -5.86 11.63
C LEU A 64 -6.81 -5.15 11.63
N CYS A 65 -6.81 -3.82 11.67
CA CYS A 65 -8.03 -3.02 11.80
C CYS A 65 -8.04 -1.81 10.84
N PRO A 66 -7.89 -2.02 9.53
CA PRO A 66 -8.02 -0.94 8.56
C PRO A 66 -9.46 -0.41 8.55
N SER A 67 -9.62 0.91 8.58
CA SER A 67 -10.91 1.57 8.45
C SER A 67 -11.06 2.03 7.01
N VAL A 68 -12.00 1.44 6.27
CA VAL A 68 -12.23 1.77 4.86
C VAL A 68 -13.25 2.91 4.77
N LEU A 69 -12.77 4.16 4.81
CA LEU A 69 -13.64 5.32 4.63
C LEU A 69 -13.95 5.55 3.14
N PRO A 70 -15.21 5.89 2.78
CA PRO A 70 -15.60 6.05 1.38
C PRO A 70 -14.83 7.18 0.67
N GLU A 71 -14.51 8.26 1.40
CA GLU A 71 -13.72 9.37 0.87
C GLU A 71 -12.28 8.95 0.55
N GLU A 72 -11.63 8.19 1.43
CA GLU A 72 -10.27 7.67 1.21
C GLU A 72 -10.24 6.71 0.01
N VAL A 73 -11.25 5.86 -0.13
CA VAL A 73 -11.38 4.96 -1.29
C VAL A 73 -11.57 5.72 -2.60
N ALA A 74 -12.36 6.80 -2.59
CA ALA A 74 -12.54 7.64 -3.78
C ALA A 74 -11.21 8.25 -4.23
N THR A 75 -10.44 8.84 -3.30
CA THR A 75 -9.12 9.41 -3.62
C THR A 75 -8.13 8.35 -4.11
N ALA A 76 -8.11 7.17 -3.50
CA ALA A 76 -7.24 6.09 -3.93
C ALA A 76 -7.63 5.58 -5.33
N ARG A 77 -8.93 5.55 -5.65
CA ARG A 77 -9.42 5.15 -6.98
C ARG A 77 -9.00 6.14 -8.06
N GLU A 78 -9.09 7.44 -7.80
CA GLU A 78 -8.60 8.48 -8.72
C GLU A 78 -7.11 8.29 -9.00
N HIS A 79 -6.31 8.08 -7.96
CA HIS A 79 -4.88 7.82 -8.09
C HIS A 79 -4.56 6.56 -8.92
N VAL A 80 -5.32 5.49 -8.75
CA VAL A 80 -5.16 4.27 -9.56
C VAL A 80 -5.45 4.55 -11.04
N LEU A 81 -6.45 5.37 -11.36
CA LEU A 81 -6.78 5.72 -12.73
C LEU A 81 -5.67 6.54 -13.40
N GLU A 82 -5.09 7.49 -12.66
CA GLU A 82 -3.93 8.26 -13.13
C GLU A 82 -2.73 7.35 -13.42
N VAL A 83 -2.42 6.44 -12.49
CA VAL A 83 -1.32 5.48 -12.69
C VAL A 83 -1.61 4.59 -13.90
N GLN A 84 -2.85 4.14 -14.09
CA GLN A 84 -3.24 3.32 -15.25
C GLN A 84 -3.02 4.03 -16.58
N GLN A 85 -3.26 5.33 -16.66
CA GLN A 85 -3.01 6.11 -17.87
C GLN A 85 -1.51 6.20 -18.18
N ASN A 86 -0.67 6.20 -17.14
CA ASN A 86 0.78 6.32 -17.27
C ASN A 86 1.50 4.95 -17.42
N ILE A 87 0.80 3.82 -17.37
CA ILE A 87 1.40 2.48 -17.57
C ILE A 87 2.13 2.38 -18.92
N GLY A 88 1.65 3.10 -19.94
CA GLY A 88 2.25 3.12 -21.27
C GLY A 88 3.67 3.71 -21.33
N GLU A 89 4.06 4.53 -20.35
CA GLU A 89 5.40 5.14 -20.29
C GLU A 89 6.49 4.10 -19.99
N ASN A 90 6.16 3.07 -19.21
CA ASN A 90 7.08 1.98 -18.87
C ASN A 90 6.76 0.71 -19.67
N THR A 91 7.19 0.71 -20.93
CA THR A 91 6.93 -0.38 -21.88
C THR A 91 7.41 -1.75 -21.39
N GLU A 92 8.50 -1.82 -20.63
CA GLU A 92 9.03 -3.07 -20.07
C GLU A 92 8.07 -3.72 -19.06
N SER A 93 7.54 -2.92 -18.12
CA SER A 93 6.57 -3.41 -17.13
C SER A 93 5.30 -3.92 -17.80
N LEU A 94 4.81 -3.18 -18.80
CA LEU A 94 3.64 -3.58 -19.59
C LEU A 94 3.88 -4.90 -20.35
N LEU A 95 5.06 -5.09 -20.94
CA LEU A 95 5.41 -6.35 -21.62
C LEU A 95 5.43 -7.53 -20.65
N CYS A 96 6.01 -7.36 -19.46
CA CYS A 96 5.99 -8.40 -18.42
C CYS A 96 4.57 -8.78 -18.00
N GLU A 97 3.68 -7.79 -17.84
CA GLU A 97 2.26 -8.03 -17.53
C GLU A 97 1.54 -8.80 -18.64
N LEU A 98 1.72 -8.39 -19.90
CA LEU A 98 1.14 -9.08 -21.06
C LEU A 98 1.68 -10.51 -21.21
N LEU A 99 2.98 -10.71 -20.98
CA LEU A 99 3.60 -12.02 -21.00
C LEU A 99 2.94 -12.93 -19.94
N HIS A 100 2.78 -12.46 -18.71
CA HIS A 100 2.10 -13.22 -17.66
C HIS A 100 0.65 -13.57 -18.04
N ILE A 101 -0.11 -12.61 -18.60
CA ILE A 101 -1.49 -12.85 -19.04
C ILE A 101 -1.55 -13.93 -20.12
N THR A 102 -0.66 -13.87 -21.11
CA THR A 102 -0.62 -14.83 -22.23
C THR A 102 -0.11 -16.21 -21.82
N ALA A 103 0.86 -16.28 -20.90
CA ALA A 103 1.44 -17.52 -20.41
C ALA A 103 0.47 -18.30 -19.51
N TYR A 104 -0.21 -17.62 -18.60
CA TYR A 104 -1.05 -18.27 -17.58
C TYR A 104 -2.55 -18.30 -17.94
N ARG A 105 -3.04 -17.46 -18.88
CA ARG A 105 -4.43 -17.48 -19.40
C ARG A 105 -5.54 -17.60 -18.34
N GLY A 106 -5.32 -17.06 -17.15
CA GLY A 106 -6.28 -17.11 -16.04
C GLY A 106 -6.23 -18.40 -15.20
N ASN A 107 -5.35 -19.35 -15.51
CA ASN A 107 -4.93 -20.36 -14.54
C ASN A 107 -4.00 -19.68 -13.55
N THR A 108 -4.56 -19.28 -12.42
CA THR A 108 -3.80 -18.82 -11.27
C THR A 108 -2.98 -20.00 -10.73
N LEU A 109 -1.79 -19.72 -10.20
CA LEU A 109 -1.30 -20.48 -9.04
C LEU A 109 -2.25 -20.22 -7.86
#